data_AF-B8L5V7-F1
#
_entry.id   AF-B8L5V7-F1
#
_cell.length_a   1.000
_cell.length_b   1.000
_cell.length_c   1.000
_cell.angle_alpha   90.00
_cell.angle_beta   90.00
_cell.angle_gamma   90.00
#
_symmetry.space_group_name_H-M   'P 1'
#
loop_
_entity.id
_entity.type
_entity.pdbx_description
1 polymer ?
#
loop_
_entity_poly.entity_id
_entity_poly.type
_entity_poly.pdbx_seq_one_letter_code
_entity_poly.pdbx_strand_id
1 'polypeptide(L)'
;MLLSLAAPAGAMAAETTMVKLIKGLIASGALKPEDGQALLVQAEAEAAAAQRTAASGSAAASGGVALEAGDVRVPYVPQSVRDGIRDEVRQDVMAQAKSEGWAAPNEVAEWTKRIKVTGDMRVRSESRFYSERNSDIVSNWPAINSGNGFDTNTNTNLQLPPLLNSRQDRRNLWRIRARLGIEATIGQHTTAGVRLASGSSNGPVSTTEQLGGGLSKKDVWLDQAWLAYSPADWVTVRGGRFGNPFWTSDTLFSNDLNFDGLAANLKYDFDGGDLDLFGNLAVVPLEYTSDSSPSQSRVKTPNENKWLSGAQVGVNWRFNDDNALRAALGYYDFKNISGRLSSPCALYAGAVGCDTDWSRPAFMQKGNTLMLIRDIARNPLDPANTPTPQYVGLASAFRLATLNLRWDTQLAQGIGLRLDGDYIRNLAYDKQAMFSRANNGIVNNYDAGGTASINTFRSGDTAWMVQATFGATELREKGQWQALLGYKHIEADALPDAYNDPNFHLGGTNARGYYVGGAYALDARSWISGKWMAAKEVSGAPLSIDVFQLEFNTGF
;
A
#
# COMPACT_ATOMS: atom_id res chain seq x y z
N MET A 1 -67.75 64.12 50.49
CA MET A 1 -69.06 64.72 50.19
C MET A 1 -69.11 64.95 48.68
N LEU A 2 -69.99 64.20 47.97
CA LEU A 2 -70.65 64.41 46.66
C LEU A 2 -69.90 65.19 45.53
N LEU A 3 -69.90 64.86 44.24
CA LEU A 3 -70.84 64.23 43.27
C LEU A 3 -69.98 63.72 42.07
N SER A 4 -70.08 62.50 41.56
CA SER A 4 -71.04 61.93 40.58
C SER A 4 -70.98 62.50 39.14
N LEU A 5 -70.70 61.62 38.17
CA LEU A 5 -71.52 61.40 36.96
C LEU A 5 -71.07 60.08 36.28
N ALA A 6 -72.05 59.23 35.94
CA ALA A 6 -71.88 57.85 35.50
C ALA A 6 -72.38 57.62 34.07
N ALA A 7 -71.64 56.78 33.34
CA ALA A 7 -71.96 55.80 32.28
C ALA A 7 -72.92 56.13 31.12
N PRO A 8 -72.67 55.51 29.94
CA PRO A 8 -73.34 54.23 29.73
C PRO A 8 -72.37 53.06 29.48
N ALA A 9 -72.82 51.89 29.93
CA ALA A 9 -72.15 50.61 29.85
C ALA A 9 -72.26 50.00 28.45
N GLY A 10 -71.11 49.68 27.84
CA GLY A 10 -70.98 48.75 26.72
C GLY A 10 -70.44 47.42 27.24
N ALA A 11 -71.01 46.31 26.74
CA ALA A 11 -70.77 44.95 27.19
C ALA A 11 -69.28 44.58 27.31
N MET A 12 -68.83 44.14 28.50
CA MET A 12 -67.55 43.45 28.63
C MET A 12 -67.64 42.08 27.96
N ALA A 13 -66.84 41.88 26.92
CA ALA A 13 -66.65 40.59 26.28
C ALA A 13 -66.12 39.57 27.29
N ALA A 14 -66.66 38.34 27.26
CA ALA A 14 -66.15 37.24 28.06
C ALA A 14 -64.68 36.93 27.66
N GLU A 15 -63.75 37.03 28.60
CA GLU A 15 -62.34 36.67 28.38
C GLU A 15 -62.22 35.19 27.99
N THR A 16 -61.59 34.92 26.84
CA THR A 16 -61.36 33.56 26.36
C THR A 16 -60.27 32.86 27.17
N THR A 17 -60.33 31.53 27.28
CA THR A 17 -59.34 30.71 28.03
C THR A 17 -57.91 30.95 27.56
N MET A 18 -57.72 31.27 26.27
CA MET A 18 -56.42 31.61 25.69
C MET A 18 -55.87 32.93 26.22
N VAL A 19 -56.70 33.97 26.35
CA VAL A 19 -56.30 35.26 26.96
C VAL A 19 -55.86 35.07 28.41
N LYS A 20 -56.55 34.20 29.17
CA LYS A 20 -56.16 33.85 30.55
C LYS A 20 -54.83 33.09 30.61
N LEU A 21 -54.58 32.19 29.66
CA LEU A 21 -53.31 31.46 29.58
C LEU A 21 -52.15 32.41 29.28
N ILE A 22 -52.29 33.31 28.31
CA ILE A 22 -51.24 34.28 27.95
C ILE A 22 -50.95 35.22 29.13
N LYS A 23 -51.98 35.75 29.80
CA LYS A 23 -51.80 36.55 31.03
C LYS A 23 -51.10 35.75 32.14
N GLY A 24 -51.42 34.46 32.28
CA GLY A 24 -50.76 33.56 33.23
C GLY A 24 -49.28 33.32 32.90
N LEU A 25 -48.92 33.22 31.62
CA LEU A 25 -47.54 33.04 31.15
C LEU A 25 -46.68 34.30 31.28
N ILE A 26 -47.29 35.48 31.14
CA ILE A 26 -46.62 36.76 31.47
C ILE A 26 -46.38 36.83 32.99
N ALA A 27 -47.39 36.47 33.80
CA ALA A 27 -47.28 36.50 35.26
C ALA A 27 -46.29 35.47 35.84
N SER A 28 -46.11 34.32 35.18
CA SER A 28 -45.13 33.30 35.58
C SER A 28 -43.70 33.62 35.13
N GLY A 29 -43.49 34.72 34.38
CA GLY A 29 -42.19 35.13 33.84
C GLY A 29 -41.69 34.26 32.68
N ALA A 30 -42.49 33.30 32.21
CA ALA A 30 -42.16 32.45 31.07
C ALA A 30 -42.25 33.19 29.72
N LEU A 31 -42.93 34.34 29.70
CA LEU A 31 -43.09 35.18 28.51
C LEU A 31 -42.79 36.65 28.84
N LYS A 32 -41.96 37.31 28.02
CA LYS A 32 -41.66 38.74 28.19
C LYS A 32 -42.94 39.57 28.00
N PRO A 33 -43.18 40.63 28.81
CA PRO A 33 -44.41 41.42 28.74
C PRO A 33 -44.68 42.01 27.35
N GLU A 34 -43.62 42.41 26.66
CA GLU A 34 -43.64 43.00 25.32
C GLU A 34 -44.11 42.00 24.24
N ASP A 35 -43.61 40.76 24.26
CA ASP A 35 -44.06 39.69 23.34
C ASP A 35 -45.48 39.18 23.69
N GLY A 36 -45.80 39.14 24.98
CA GLY A 36 -47.12 38.75 25.47
C GLY A 36 -48.24 39.74 25.11
N GLN A 37 -47.93 41.03 25.03
CA GLN A 37 -48.89 42.05 24.61
C GLN A 37 -49.28 41.88 23.14
N ALA A 38 -48.32 41.54 22.26
CA ALA A 38 -48.58 41.28 20.84
C ALA A 38 -49.49 40.05 20.65
N LEU A 39 -49.24 38.98 21.41
CA LEU A 39 -50.07 37.76 21.39
C LEU A 39 -51.47 37.98 21.95
N LEU A 40 -51.64 38.87 22.94
CA LEU A 40 -52.96 39.26 23.43
C LEU A 40 -53.77 40.01 22.36
N VAL A 41 -53.15 40.95 21.64
CA VAL A 41 -53.82 41.68 20.55
C VAL A 41 -54.23 40.72 19.43
N GLN A 42 -53.38 39.74 19.10
CA GLN A 42 -53.71 38.73 18.10
C GLN A 42 -54.83 37.79 18.57
N ALA A 43 -54.78 37.31 19.82
CA ALA A 43 -55.80 36.42 20.37
C ALA A 43 -57.18 37.11 20.49
N GLU A 44 -57.20 38.41 20.82
CA GLU A 44 -58.44 39.21 20.81
C GLU A 44 -58.95 39.44 19.38
N ALA A 45 -58.06 39.68 18.40
CA ALA A 45 -58.43 39.80 16.99
C ALA A 45 -59.00 38.48 16.42
N GLU A 46 -58.42 37.34 16.77
CA GLU A 46 -58.89 36.00 16.39
C GLU A 46 -60.21 35.65 17.08
N ALA A 47 -60.38 35.97 18.37
CA ALA A 47 -61.65 35.79 19.07
C ALA A 47 -62.76 36.66 18.46
N ALA A 48 -62.46 37.91 18.08
CA ALA A 48 -63.40 38.78 17.38
C ALA A 48 -63.68 38.33 15.94
N ALA A 49 -62.75 37.63 15.28
CA ALA A 49 -62.96 37.03 13.97
C ALA A 49 -63.80 35.75 14.05
N ALA A 50 -63.57 34.90 15.06
CA ALA A 50 -64.34 33.69 15.33
C ALA A 50 -65.80 33.97 15.76
N GLN A 51 -66.04 35.06 16.49
CA GLN A 51 -67.40 35.54 16.79
C GLN A 51 -68.10 36.13 15.56
N ARG A 52 -67.35 36.69 14.60
CA ARG A 52 -67.91 37.19 13.32
C ARG A 52 -68.24 36.07 12.33
N THR A 53 -67.56 34.93 12.37
CA THR A 53 -67.91 33.74 11.58
C THR A 53 -68.97 32.84 12.25
N ALA A 54 -69.23 33.01 13.54
CA ALA A 54 -70.34 32.34 14.25
C ALA A 54 -71.72 33.01 14.08
N ALA A 55 -71.78 34.22 13.48
CA ALA A 55 -73.02 34.98 13.27
C ALA A 55 -73.62 34.85 11.84
N SER A 56 -73.03 34.04 10.96
CA SER A 56 -73.49 33.86 9.57
C SER A 56 -73.62 32.39 9.16
N GLY A 57 -74.32 31.59 9.98
CA GLY A 57 -74.54 30.16 9.72
C GLY A 57 -75.84 29.63 10.33
N SER A 58 -76.98 30.18 9.92
CA SER A 58 -78.31 29.63 10.23
C SER A 58 -78.73 28.61 9.16
N ALA A 59 -78.67 27.31 9.48
CA ALA A 59 -79.67 26.29 9.12
C ALA A 59 -79.16 24.89 9.51
N ALA A 60 -79.70 24.35 10.60
CA ALA A 60 -79.66 22.92 10.89
C ALA A 60 -81.09 22.43 11.18
N ALA A 61 -81.47 21.32 10.57
CA ALA A 61 -82.45 20.34 11.06
C ALA A 61 -82.32 19.09 10.15
N SER A 62 -82.33 17.84 10.60
CA SER A 62 -82.48 17.24 11.94
C SER A 62 -82.44 15.71 11.82
N GLY A 63 -82.09 15.01 12.90
CA GLY A 63 -82.42 13.60 13.18
C GLY A 63 -81.21 12.86 13.78
N GLY A 64 -81.06 12.75 15.12
CA GLY A 64 -81.69 11.73 16.00
C GLY A 64 -80.89 10.42 15.90
N VAL A 65 -80.39 9.71 16.93
CA VAL A 65 -80.89 9.36 18.28
C VAL A 65 -79.70 8.89 19.16
N ALA A 66 -79.92 8.79 20.48
CA ALA A 66 -79.02 8.53 21.61
C ALA A 66 -78.15 7.25 21.62
N LEU A 67 -77.05 7.28 22.39
CA LEU A 67 -76.03 6.23 22.58
C LEU A 67 -75.99 5.72 24.04
N GLU A 68 -75.75 4.42 24.23
CA GLU A 68 -75.37 3.79 25.50
C GLU A 68 -73.85 3.66 25.66
N ALA A 69 -73.39 3.51 26.91
CA ALA A 69 -72.01 3.65 27.33
C ALA A 69 -71.15 2.40 27.05
N GLY A 70 -70.05 2.59 26.30
CA GLY A 70 -69.05 1.54 26.02
C GLY A 70 -68.05 1.87 24.90
N ASP A 71 -68.28 2.92 24.10
CA ASP A 71 -67.41 3.22 22.95
C ASP A 71 -66.26 4.18 23.28
N VAL A 72 -65.03 3.71 23.04
CA VAL A 72 -63.82 4.54 22.97
C VAL A 72 -63.88 5.38 21.69
N ARG A 73 -64.17 6.67 21.84
CA ARG A 73 -64.09 7.64 20.73
C ARG A 73 -62.62 7.96 20.44
N VAL A 74 -62.05 7.35 19.40
CA VAL A 74 -60.87 7.91 18.73
C VAL A 74 -61.36 9.13 17.93
N PRO A 75 -60.91 10.36 18.22
CA PRO A 75 -61.29 11.52 17.45
C PRO A 75 -60.87 11.33 15.99
N TYR A 76 -61.84 11.38 15.07
CA TYR A 76 -61.58 11.33 13.64
C TYR A 76 -60.82 12.60 13.24
N VAL A 77 -59.50 12.48 13.14
CA VAL A 77 -58.67 13.54 12.55
C VAL A 77 -59.01 13.60 11.05
N PRO A 78 -59.58 14.72 10.55
CA PRO A 78 -59.92 14.88 9.15
C PRO A 78 -58.69 14.68 8.26
N GLN A 79 -58.87 14.09 7.08
CA GLN A 79 -57.78 13.82 6.13
C GLN A 79 -56.97 15.09 5.82
N SER A 80 -57.61 16.25 5.67
CA SER A 80 -56.95 17.54 5.43
C SER A 80 -55.94 17.95 6.52
N VAL A 81 -56.20 17.60 7.79
CA VAL A 81 -55.28 17.90 8.89
C VAL A 81 -54.11 16.92 8.90
N ARG A 82 -54.32 15.66 8.50
CA ARG A 82 -53.23 14.70 8.33
C ARG A 82 -52.36 15.04 7.14
N ASP A 83 -52.96 15.49 6.05
CA ASP A 83 -52.24 15.92 4.84
C ASP A 83 -51.46 17.20 5.12
N GLY A 84 -52.05 18.17 5.82
CA GLY A 84 -51.35 19.38 6.29
C GLY A 84 -50.16 19.08 7.20
N ILE A 85 -50.35 18.24 8.23
CA ILE A 85 -49.24 17.81 9.12
C ILE A 85 -48.18 17.04 8.34
N ARG A 86 -48.57 16.19 7.38
CA ARG A 86 -47.64 15.42 6.57
C ARG A 86 -46.80 16.32 5.65
N ASP A 87 -47.41 17.37 5.09
CA ASP A 87 -46.72 18.31 4.22
C ASP A 87 -45.82 19.27 5.01
N GLU A 88 -46.24 19.71 6.18
CA GLU A 88 -45.42 20.50 7.11
C GLU A 88 -44.23 19.70 7.61
N VAL A 89 -44.43 18.47 8.10
CA VAL A 89 -43.34 17.56 8.51
C VAL A 89 -42.42 17.25 7.34
N ARG A 90 -42.95 17.10 6.12
CA ARG A 90 -42.13 16.91 4.92
C ARG A 90 -41.29 18.14 4.62
N GLN A 91 -41.85 19.34 4.74
CA GLN A 91 -41.11 20.58 4.52
C GLN A 91 -40.04 20.79 5.59
N ASP A 92 -40.35 20.55 6.86
CA ASP A 92 -39.40 20.66 7.97
C ASP A 92 -38.27 19.63 7.87
N VAL A 93 -38.59 18.36 7.56
CA VAL A 93 -37.58 17.33 7.34
C VAL A 93 -36.74 17.65 6.11
N MET A 94 -37.32 18.20 5.04
CA MET A 94 -36.55 18.60 3.85
C MET A 94 -35.71 19.85 4.11
N ALA A 95 -36.17 20.80 4.93
CA ALA A 95 -35.41 21.99 5.32
C ALA A 95 -34.27 21.62 6.28
N GLN A 96 -34.53 20.78 7.28
CA GLN A 96 -33.52 20.25 8.19
C GLN A 96 -32.52 19.37 7.43
N ALA A 97 -32.98 18.50 6.54
CA ALA A 97 -32.10 17.71 5.67
C ALA A 97 -31.29 18.56 4.69
N LYS A 98 -31.77 19.75 4.28
CA LYS A 98 -31.01 20.70 3.47
C LYS A 98 -29.97 21.45 4.31
N SER A 99 -30.27 21.74 5.57
CA SER A 99 -29.33 22.35 6.51
C SER A 99 -28.25 21.38 7.03
N GLU A 100 -28.59 20.11 7.18
CA GLU A 100 -27.70 19.04 7.65
C GLU A 100 -27.04 18.25 6.51
N GLY A 101 -27.37 18.56 5.25
CA GLY A 101 -26.75 17.97 4.06
C GLY A 101 -27.20 16.53 3.72
N TRP A 102 -28.37 16.11 4.21
CA TRP A 102 -28.93 14.76 4.00
C TRP A 102 -29.75 14.63 2.71
N ALA A 103 -30.21 15.74 2.12
CA ALA A 103 -31.12 15.71 0.98
C ALA A 103 -30.74 16.72 -0.13
N ALA A 104 -29.69 16.40 -0.88
CA ALA A 104 -29.61 16.79 -2.27
C ALA A 104 -29.48 15.51 -3.11
N PRO A 105 -30.37 15.25 -4.08
CA PRO A 105 -30.19 14.14 -4.99
C PRO A 105 -28.91 14.42 -5.79
N ASN A 106 -27.83 13.70 -5.46
CA ASN A 106 -26.46 13.74 -6.02
C ASN A 106 -25.37 14.45 -5.18
N GLU A 107 -25.62 14.96 -3.98
CA GLU A 107 -24.50 15.36 -3.09
C GLU A 107 -24.24 14.31 -2.03
N VAL A 108 -23.19 13.51 -2.26
CA VAL A 108 -22.60 12.69 -1.20
C VAL A 108 -22.01 13.58 -0.12
N ALA A 109 -22.08 13.13 1.15
CA ALA A 109 -21.61 13.89 2.30
C ALA A 109 -20.18 14.40 2.11
N GLU A 110 -19.86 15.62 2.56
CA GLU A 110 -18.58 16.29 2.25
C GLU A 110 -17.34 15.44 2.60
N TRP A 111 -17.40 14.69 3.71
CA TRP A 111 -16.32 13.78 4.11
C TRP A 111 -16.03 12.68 3.08
N THR A 112 -17.06 12.21 2.36
CA THR A 112 -16.89 11.20 1.29
C THR A 112 -16.24 11.80 0.05
N LYS A 113 -16.41 13.10 -0.23
CA LYS A 113 -15.72 13.80 -1.33
C LYS A 113 -14.20 13.90 -1.07
N ARG A 114 -13.78 13.79 0.19
CA ARG A 114 -12.37 13.82 0.62
C ARG A 114 -11.75 12.44 0.73
N ILE A 115 -12.52 11.36 0.56
CA ILE A 115 -12.04 9.97 0.65
C ILE A 115 -12.05 9.33 -0.73
N LYS A 116 -10.92 8.74 -1.09
CA LYS A 116 -10.75 7.95 -2.30
C LYS A 116 -10.48 6.50 -1.90
N VAL A 117 -11.34 5.60 -2.34
CA VAL A 117 -11.11 4.16 -2.24
C VAL A 117 -10.43 3.69 -3.50
N THR A 118 -9.34 2.96 -3.36
CA THR A 118 -8.57 2.38 -4.46
C THR A 118 -8.43 0.88 -4.26
N GLY A 119 -8.38 0.11 -5.33
CA GLY A 119 -8.08 -1.31 -5.20
C GLY A 119 -7.64 -1.95 -6.49
N ASP A 120 -7.00 -3.10 -6.36
CA ASP A 120 -6.71 -3.97 -7.49
C ASP A 120 -6.82 -5.44 -7.09
N MET A 121 -7.22 -6.24 -8.07
CA MET A 121 -7.31 -7.68 -7.94
C MET A 121 -6.67 -8.35 -9.14
N ARG A 122 -5.99 -9.45 -8.87
CA ARG A 122 -5.40 -10.31 -9.88
C ARG A 122 -5.63 -11.76 -9.54
N VAL A 123 -6.07 -12.52 -10.51
CA VAL A 123 -6.05 -13.99 -10.48
C VAL A 123 -4.98 -14.45 -11.44
N ARG A 124 -4.06 -15.30 -10.96
CA ARG A 124 -2.91 -15.78 -11.72
C ARG A 124 -2.88 -17.30 -11.73
N SER A 125 -2.67 -17.88 -12.91
CA SER A 125 -2.11 -19.22 -13.06
C SER A 125 -0.62 -19.10 -13.37
N GLU A 126 0.21 -19.80 -12.61
CA GLU A 126 1.66 -19.76 -12.74
C GLU A 126 2.22 -21.18 -12.93
N SER A 127 3.12 -21.34 -13.89
CA SER A 127 3.89 -22.58 -14.08
C SER A 127 5.38 -22.25 -14.08
N ARG A 128 6.16 -23.10 -13.42
CA ARG A 128 7.60 -22.99 -13.24
C ARG A 128 8.24 -24.25 -13.79
N PHE A 129 9.09 -24.10 -14.79
CA PHE A 129 9.77 -25.19 -15.46
C PHE A 129 11.25 -25.14 -15.16
N TYR A 130 11.82 -26.27 -14.78
CA TYR A 130 13.23 -26.36 -14.39
C TYR A 130 13.99 -27.27 -15.34
N SER A 131 15.20 -26.87 -15.72
CA SER A 131 16.06 -27.74 -16.52
C SER A 131 16.57 -28.92 -15.70
N GLU A 132 16.56 -30.11 -16.30
CA GLU A 132 17.22 -31.30 -15.73
C GLU A 132 18.74 -31.09 -15.56
N ARG A 133 19.34 -30.16 -16.31
CA ARG A 133 20.76 -29.79 -16.24
C ARG A 133 21.11 -28.89 -15.06
N ASN A 134 20.12 -28.46 -14.29
CA ASN A 134 20.37 -27.64 -13.11
C ASN A 134 21.17 -28.41 -12.06
N SER A 135 21.90 -27.72 -11.20
CA SER A 135 22.49 -28.31 -10.00
C SER A 135 21.38 -28.88 -9.11
N ASP A 136 21.55 -30.09 -8.58
CA ASP A 136 20.69 -30.66 -7.52
C ASP A 136 21.06 -30.14 -6.13
N ILE A 137 22.19 -29.45 -6.01
CA ILE A 137 22.66 -28.86 -4.76
C ILE A 137 22.61 -27.34 -4.91
N VAL A 138 21.45 -26.76 -4.60
CA VAL A 138 21.24 -25.31 -4.51
C VAL A 138 20.73 -25.00 -3.11
N SER A 139 21.56 -24.41 -2.26
CA SER A 139 21.21 -24.13 -0.86
C SER A 139 20.11 -23.08 -0.74
N ASN A 140 19.15 -23.34 0.13
CA ASN A 140 18.11 -22.41 0.55
C ASN A 140 18.61 -21.58 1.74
N TRP A 141 19.42 -20.58 1.43
CA TRP A 141 19.98 -19.64 2.41
C TRP A 141 18.92 -18.89 3.24
N PRO A 142 17.78 -18.45 2.68
CA PRO A 142 16.70 -17.86 3.49
C PRO A 142 16.22 -18.78 4.61
N ALA A 143 16.09 -20.09 4.35
CA ALA A 143 15.69 -21.08 5.37
C ALA A 143 16.76 -21.29 6.45
N ILE A 144 18.05 -21.18 6.11
CA ILE A 144 19.14 -21.25 7.08
C ILE A 144 19.12 -20.04 8.01
N ASN A 145 18.96 -18.83 7.44
CA ASN A 145 18.96 -17.58 8.21
C ASN A 145 17.73 -17.42 9.11
N SER A 146 16.58 -17.97 8.73
CA SER A 146 15.36 -17.97 9.57
C SER A 146 15.35 -19.04 10.66
N GLY A 147 16.24 -20.03 10.58
CA GLY A 147 16.40 -21.11 11.56
C GLY A 147 17.51 -20.87 12.59
N ASN A 148 18.03 -21.96 13.15
CA ASN A 148 19.11 -21.95 14.17
C ASN A 148 20.53 -21.93 13.57
N GLY A 149 20.66 -21.62 12.29
CA GLY A 149 21.89 -21.78 11.52
C GLY A 149 22.11 -23.22 11.07
N PHE A 150 23.00 -23.41 10.11
CA PHE A 150 23.33 -24.72 9.56
C PHE A 150 24.71 -25.16 10.06
N ASP A 151 24.79 -26.33 10.70
CA ASP A 151 26.07 -26.86 11.15
C ASP A 151 26.93 -27.30 9.97
N THR A 152 27.99 -26.53 9.70
CA THR A 152 28.94 -26.79 8.61
C THR A 152 29.99 -27.85 8.95
N ASN A 153 30.04 -28.36 10.18
CA ASN A 153 30.99 -29.38 10.58
C ASN A 153 30.47 -30.76 10.16
N THR A 154 31.15 -31.39 9.20
CA THR A 154 30.79 -32.70 8.68
C THR A 154 30.96 -33.84 9.66
N ASN A 155 31.67 -33.65 10.79
CA ASN A 155 31.77 -34.67 11.84
C ASN A 155 30.50 -34.71 12.72
N THR A 156 29.81 -33.59 12.88
CA THR A 156 28.62 -33.46 13.73
C THR A 156 27.32 -33.39 12.94
N ASN A 157 27.38 -33.02 11.66
CA ASN A 157 26.23 -32.95 10.78
C ASN A 157 26.53 -33.54 9.40
N LEU A 158 25.93 -34.69 9.11
CA LEU A 158 26.03 -35.39 7.82
C LEU A 158 24.90 -35.03 6.86
N GLN A 159 23.94 -34.18 7.29
CA GLN A 159 22.81 -33.80 6.46
C GLN A 159 23.20 -32.68 5.49
N LEU A 160 22.58 -32.67 4.31
CA LEU A 160 22.66 -31.53 3.40
C LEU A 160 21.96 -30.30 4.02
N PRO A 161 22.40 -29.08 3.69
CA PRO A 161 21.63 -27.89 4.03
C PRO A 161 20.23 -27.95 3.39
N PRO A 162 19.25 -27.20 3.89
CA PRO A 162 17.99 -26.99 3.19
C PRO A 162 18.26 -26.64 1.73
N LEU A 163 17.65 -27.36 0.79
CA LEU A 163 17.87 -27.16 -0.65
C LEU A 163 16.63 -26.53 -1.30
N LEU A 164 16.86 -25.70 -2.31
CA LEU A 164 15.82 -25.24 -3.22
C LEU A 164 15.48 -26.33 -4.22
N ASN A 165 14.21 -26.37 -4.63
CA ASN A 165 13.82 -27.15 -5.79
C ASN A 165 14.41 -26.54 -7.05
N SER A 166 15.31 -27.27 -7.72
CA SER A 166 16.01 -26.82 -8.91
C SER A 166 15.77 -27.70 -10.15
N ARG A 167 15.12 -28.85 -10.03
CA ARG A 167 14.92 -29.81 -11.13
C ARG A 167 13.48 -30.28 -11.34
N GLN A 168 12.55 -29.96 -10.42
CA GLN A 168 11.18 -30.46 -10.50
C GLN A 168 10.21 -29.35 -10.89
N ASP A 169 9.49 -29.54 -11.98
CA ASP A 169 8.46 -28.61 -12.44
C ASP A 169 7.36 -28.38 -11.39
N ARG A 170 6.81 -27.16 -11.40
CA ARG A 170 5.59 -26.81 -10.64
C ARG A 170 4.59 -26.22 -11.61
N ARG A 171 3.52 -26.95 -11.93
CA ARG A 171 2.53 -26.55 -12.93
C ARG A 171 1.23 -26.11 -12.27
N ASN A 172 0.52 -25.18 -12.91
CA ASN A 172 -0.84 -24.77 -12.55
C ASN A 172 -0.99 -24.27 -11.08
N LEU A 173 -0.04 -23.48 -10.62
CA LEU A 173 -0.14 -22.80 -9.34
C LEU A 173 -1.16 -21.67 -9.45
N TRP A 174 -2.33 -21.85 -8.85
CA TRP A 174 -3.33 -20.80 -8.73
C TRP A 174 -2.97 -19.83 -7.62
N ARG A 175 -2.98 -18.55 -7.94
CA ARG A 175 -2.55 -17.46 -7.06
C ARG A 175 -3.50 -16.28 -7.18
N ILE A 176 -3.60 -15.48 -6.13
CA ILE A 176 -4.36 -14.24 -6.13
C ILE A 176 -3.53 -13.08 -5.58
N ARG A 177 -3.85 -11.87 -6.03
CA ARG A 177 -3.51 -10.65 -5.33
C ARG A 177 -4.80 -9.87 -5.12
N ALA A 178 -5.00 -9.34 -3.93
CA ALA A 178 -6.04 -8.38 -3.63
C ALA A 178 -5.43 -7.27 -2.78
N ARG A 179 -5.63 -6.02 -3.21
CA ARG A 179 -5.21 -4.83 -2.47
C ARG A 179 -6.39 -3.87 -2.36
N LEU A 180 -6.56 -3.29 -1.19
CA LEU A 180 -7.59 -2.30 -0.90
C LEU A 180 -6.96 -1.15 -0.12
N GLY A 181 -7.06 0.05 -0.69
CA GLY A 181 -6.53 1.28 -0.13
C GLY A 181 -7.60 2.33 0.09
N ILE A 182 -7.39 3.16 1.09
CA ILE A 182 -8.21 4.34 1.40
C ILE A 182 -7.25 5.52 1.54
N GLU A 183 -7.45 6.56 0.73
CA GLU A 183 -6.75 7.83 0.80
C GLU A 183 -7.73 8.91 1.27
N ALA A 184 -7.32 9.73 2.23
CA ALA A 184 -8.13 10.81 2.79
C ALA A 184 -7.40 12.15 2.67
N THR A 185 -8.06 13.14 2.07
CA THR A 185 -7.61 14.53 2.06
C THR A 185 -8.03 15.17 3.38
N ILE A 186 -7.06 15.33 4.29
CA ILE A 186 -7.29 15.81 5.66
C ILE A 186 -7.45 17.34 5.67
N GLY A 187 -6.64 18.03 4.88
CA GLY A 187 -6.68 19.49 4.70
C GLY A 187 -6.18 19.88 3.31
N GLN A 188 -5.97 21.17 3.06
CA GLN A 188 -5.55 21.68 1.74
C GLN A 188 -4.20 21.15 1.27
N HIS A 189 -3.31 20.80 2.20
CA HIS A 189 -1.93 20.38 1.92
C HIS A 189 -1.59 19.00 2.50
N THR A 190 -2.55 18.31 3.10
CA THR A 190 -2.29 17.08 3.87
C THR A 190 -3.18 15.94 3.41
N THR A 191 -2.56 14.83 3.04
CA THR A 191 -3.23 13.59 2.66
C THR A 191 -2.73 12.44 3.53
N ALA A 192 -3.62 11.54 3.91
CA ALA A 192 -3.27 10.30 4.60
C ALA A 192 -3.70 9.11 3.75
N GLY A 193 -2.96 7.99 3.82
CA GLY A 193 -3.29 6.77 3.08
C GLY A 193 -3.03 5.52 3.90
N VAL A 194 -3.93 4.54 3.79
CA VAL A 194 -3.75 3.18 4.31
C VAL A 194 -4.09 2.18 3.22
N ARG A 195 -3.30 1.10 3.10
CA ARG A 195 -3.56 0.00 2.16
C ARG A 195 -3.36 -1.35 2.83
N LEU A 196 -4.29 -2.26 2.62
CA LEU A 196 -4.19 -3.67 2.98
C LEU A 196 -3.92 -4.51 1.74
N ALA A 197 -3.19 -5.61 1.89
CA ALA A 197 -2.88 -6.51 0.79
C ALA A 197 -2.87 -7.99 1.23
N SER A 198 -3.26 -8.88 0.33
CA SER A 198 -2.98 -10.32 0.46
C SER A 198 -1.47 -10.62 0.40
N GLY A 199 -1.03 -11.82 0.80
CA GLY A 199 0.33 -12.27 0.54
C GLY A 199 0.71 -13.55 1.27
N SER A 200 1.38 -14.48 0.57
CA SER A 200 1.70 -15.82 1.10
C SER A 200 2.79 -15.83 2.17
N SER A 201 3.40 -14.68 2.44
CA SER A 201 4.48 -14.48 3.40
C SER A 201 4.58 -13.00 3.73
N ASN A 202 5.28 -12.66 4.80
CA ASN A 202 5.64 -11.29 5.17
C ASN A 202 6.82 -10.70 4.36
N GLY A 203 7.21 -11.33 3.24
CA GLY A 203 8.28 -10.84 2.37
C GLY A 203 7.91 -9.51 1.67
N PRO A 204 8.85 -8.57 1.47
CA PRO A 204 8.55 -7.20 1.05
C PRO A 204 8.29 -7.04 -0.46
N VAL A 205 8.58 -8.05 -1.28
CA VAL A 205 8.55 -7.94 -2.76
C VAL A 205 7.33 -8.57 -3.41
N SER A 206 6.40 -9.15 -2.64
CA SER A 206 5.20 -9.81 -3.17
C SER A 206 3.99 -9.70 -2.25
N THR A 207 2.88 -9.25 -2.82
CA THR A 207 1.52 -9.27 -2.24
C THR A 207 0.66 -10.39 -2.83
N THR A 208 1.29 -11.41 -3.40
CA THR A 208 0.61 -12.50 -4.09
C THR A 208 0.47 -13.73 -3.20
N GLU A 209 -0.77 -14.10 -2.91
CA GLU A 209 -1.16 -15.28 -2.14
C GLU A 209 -1.26 -16.54 -3.02
N GLN A 210 -0.94 -17.70 -2.48
CA GLN A 210 -1.14 -18.98 -3.16
C GLN A 210 -2.48 -19.61 -2.75
N LEU A 211 -3.31 -19.97 -3.73
CA LEU A 211 -4.56 -20.69 -3.50
C LEU A 211 -4.31 -22.19 -3.24
N GLY A 212 -5.24 -22.83 -2.51
CA GLY A 212 -5.09 -24.20 -2.02
C GLY A 212 -4.70 -24.25 -0.53
N GLY A 213 -3.94 -25.27 -0.11
CA GLY A 213 -3.45 -25.39 1.27
C GLY A 213 -4.55 -25.74 2.30
N GLY A 214 -5.43 -26.69 1.94
CA GLY A 214 -6.49 -27.16 2.84
C GLY A 214 -7.70 -26.23 2.96
N LEU A 215 -7.89 -25.30 2.02
CA LEU A 215 -8.97 -24.30 2.04
C LEU A 215 -8.97 -23.42 3.32
N SER A 216 -7.81 -23.30 3.95
CA SER A 216 -7.58 -22.36 5.04
C SER A 216 -7.78 -20.92 4.58
N LYS A 217 -8.19 -20.06 5.53
CA LYS A 217 -8.23 -18.61 5.35
C LYS A 217 -6.85 -18.08 4.97
N LYS A 218 -6.82 -16.97 4.23
CA LYS A 218 -5.58 -16.34 3.75
C LYS A 218 -5.26 -15.10 4.57
N ASP A 219 -3.97 -14.81 4.68
CA ASP A 219 -3.47 -13.69 5.45
C ASP A 219 -3.69 -12.36 4.71
N VAL A 220 -3.85 -11.30 5.51
CA VAL A 220 -3.95 -9.92 5.05
C VAL A 220 -2.93 -9.09 5.83
N TRP A 221 -2.13 -8.32 5.12
CA TRP A 221 -1.00 -7.56 5.65
C TRP A 221 -1.26 -6.06 5.54
N LEU A 222 -0.70 -5.30 6.48
CA LEU A 222 -0.58 -3.85 6.34
C LEU A 222 0.45 -3.55 5.26
N ASP A 223 -0.03 -3.06 4.12
CA ASP A 223 0.80 -2.85 2.94
C ASP A 223 1.34 -1.41 2.91
N GLN A 224 0.49 -0.42 3.21
CA GLN A 224 0.86 0.99 3.32
C GLN A 224 0.14 1.68 4.48
N ALA A 225 0.81 2.64 5.10
CA ALA A 225 0.28 3.55 6.11
C ALA A 225 1.14 4.81 6.16
N TRP A 226 0.68 5.91 5.57
CA TRP A 226 1.49 7.11 5.38
C TRP A 226 0.72 8.41 5.53
N LEU A 227 1.46 9.48 5.78
CA LEU A 227 1.03 10.88 5.71
C LEU A 227 1.87 11.61 4.67
N ALA A 228 1.22 12.43 3.85
CA ALA A 228 1.86 13.32 2.89
C ALA A 228 1.50 14.77 3.21
N TYR A 229 2.50 15.63 3.11
CA TYR A 229 2.38 17.07 3.27
C TYR A 229 3.00 17.80 2.08
N SER A 230 2.22 18.64 1.42
CA SER A 230 2.63 19.40 0.23
C SER A 230 2.64 20.90 0.55
N PRO A 231 3.74 21.44 1.12
CA PRO A 231 3.82 22.85 1.52
C PRO A 231 3.72 23.82 0.33
N ALA A 232 4.00 23.34 -0.87
CA ALA A 232 3.85 24.04 -2.14
C ALA A 232 3.65 23.00 -3.26
N ASP A 233 3.14 23.43 -4.42
CA ASP A 233 2.85 22.51 -5.54
C ASP A 233 4.10 21.79 -6.09
N TRP A 234 5.29 22.37 -5.88
CA TRP A 234 6.57 21.82 -6.32
C TRP A 234 7.20 20.83 -5.33
N VAL A 235 6.65 20.65 -4.11
CA VAL A 235 7.17 19.71 -3.09
C VAL A 235 6.07 18.88 -2.47
N THR A 236 6.31 17.58 -2.37
CA THR A 236 5.54 16.69 -1.50
C THR A 236 6.47 15.89 -0.61
N VAL A 237 6.27 15.96 0.71
CA VAL A 237 6.99 15.15 1.70
C VAL A 237 6.07 14.06 2.21
N ARG A 238 6.54 12.81 2.25
CA ARG A 238 5.80 11.66 2.78
C ARG A 238 6.56 11.02 3.93
N GLY A 239 5.81 10.56 4.93
CA GLY A 239 6.33 9.80 6.05
C GLY A 239 5.46 8.59 6.40
N GLY A 240 6.09 7.52 6.88
CA GLY A 240 5.43 6.26 7.21
C GLY A 240 5.83 5.14 6.26
N ARG A 241 4.90 4.22 5.97
CA ARG A 241 5.05 3.13 5.00
C ARG A 241 4.35 3.48 3.69
N PHE A 242 5.10 3.76 2.64
CA PHE A 242 4.59 4.25 1.35
C PHE A 242 5.18 3.49 0.17
N GLY A 243 4.53 3.56 -1.00
CA GLY A 243 5.05 2.93 -2.23
C GLY A 243 6.36 3.55 -2.71
N ASN A 244 7.00 2.93 -3.71
CA ASN A 244 8.29 3.40 -4.24
C ASN A 244 8.30 4.92 -4.55
N PRO A 245 9.14 5.72 -3.86
CA PRO A 245 9.22 7.17 -4.10
C PRO A 245 10.05 7.52 -5.33
N PHE A 246 10.76 6.55 -5.92
CA PHE A 246 11.62 6.73 -7.09
C PHE A 246 10.95 6.21 -8.37
N TRP A 247 11.34 6.77 -9.51
CA TRP A 247 11.00 6.22 -10.81
C TRP A 247 12.06 5.21 -11.24
N THR A 248 11.85 3.94 -10.91
CA THR A 248 12.76 2.84 -11.22
C THR A 248 12.01 1.72 -11.93
N SER A 249 12.76 0.76 -12.47
CA SER A 249 12.19 -0.49 -12.94
C SER A 249 12.05 -1.54 -11.84
N ASP A 250 11.42 -2.66 -12.20
CA ASP A 250 11.33 -3.88 -11.39
C ASP A 250 12.67 -4.66 -11.30
N THR A 251 13.71 -4.25 -12.04
CA THR A 251 15.08 -4.77 -11.90
C THR A 251 15.69 -4.35 -10.56
N LEU A 252 15.45 -3.11 -10.11
CA LEU A 252 15.95 -2.61 -8.82
C LEU A 252 14.95 -2.81 -7.69
N PHE A 253 13.75 -2.24 -7.84
CA PHE A 253 12.73 -2.25 -6.80
C PHE A 253 11.45 -2.89 -7.34
N SER A 254 11.00 -3.96 -6.68
CA SER A 254 9.75 -4.65 -7.03
C SER A 254 8.57 -3.67 -7.04
N ASN A 255 7.61 -3.91 -7.94
CA ASN A 255 6.35 -3.15 -8.01
C ASN A 255 5.48 -3.29 -6.75
N ASP A 256 5.79 -4.25 -5.88
CA ASP A 256 5.10 -4.46 -4.60
C ASP A 256 5.89 -3.92 -3.41
N LEU A 257 7.12 -3.43 -3.63
CA LEU A 257 7.97 -2.95 -2.55
C LEU A 257 7.41 -1.63 -2.00
N ASN A 258 7.23 -1.60 -0.69
CA ASN A 258 6.96 -0.37 0.04
C ASN A 258 8.15 -0.04 0.94
N PHE A 259 8.33 1.25 1.17
CA PHE A 259 9.42 1.83 1.94
C PHE A 259 8.86 2.37 3.25
N ASP A 260 9.58 2.11 4.33
CA ASP A 260 9.31 2.69 5.64
C ASP A 260 10.30 3.85 5.83
N GLY A 261 9.83 5.08 6.08
CA GLY A 261 10.75 6.20 6.33
C GLY A 261 10.19 7.57 5.97
N LEU A 262 11.04 8.37 5.35
CA LEU A 262 10.73 9.70 4.84
C LEU A 262 11.13 9.81 3.37
N ALA A 263 10.28 10.42 2.56
CA ALA A 263 10.58 10.73 1.16
C ALA A 263 10.13 12.16 0.81
N ALA A 264 10.84 12.78 -0.13
CA ALA A 264 10.48 14.06 -0.71
C ALA A 264 10.48 13.95 -2.23
N ASN A 265 9.37 14.33 -2.86
CA ASN A 265 9.23 14.44 -4.30
C ASN A 265 9.21 15.94 -4.66
N LEU A 266 10.06 16.32 -5.60
CA LEU A 266 10.24 17.67 -6.11
C LEU A 266 9.83 17.68 -7.58
N LYS A 267 9.08 18.69 -8.01
CA LYS A 267 8.69 18.88 -9.41
C LYS A 267 8.93 20.31 -9.82
N TYR A 268 9.45 20.53 -11.02
CA TYR A 268 9.61 21.85 -11.59
C TYR A 268 9.19 21.82 -13.06
N ASP A 269 8.18 22.61 -13.38
CA ASP A 269 7.63 22.71 -14.73
C ASP A 269 8.23 23.96 -15.41
N PHE A 270 8.74 23.80 -16.63
CA PHE A 270 9.24 24.94 -17.40
C PHE A 270 8.10 25.62 -18.17
N ASP A 271 8.25 26.93 -18.38
CA ASP A 271 7.35 27.71 -19.24
C ASP A 271 7.37 27.11 -20.66
N GLY A 272 6.19 26.63 -21.11
CA GLY A 272 6.03 25.94 -22.40
C GLY A 272 5.45 24.53 -22.28
N GLY A 273 5.51 23.88 -21.10
CA GLY A 273 4.82 22.61 -20.82
C GLY A 273 5.38 21.34 -21.48
N ASP A 274 6.38 21.48 -22.34
CA ASP A 274 7.02 20.35 -23.04
C ASP A 274 8.14 19.69 -22.21
N LEU A 275 8.63 20.37 -21.17
CA LEU A 275 9.76 19.93 -20.35
C LEU A 275 9.45 20.09 -18.86
N ASP A 276 9.54 18.99 -18.12
CA ASP A 276 9.40 18.96 -16.66
C ASP A 276 10.65 18.32 -16.05
N LEU A 277 11.12 18.86 -14.92
CA LEU A 277 12.12 18.22 -14.06
C LEU A 277 11.47 17.62 -12.83
N PHE A 278 12.02 16.51 -12.37
CA PHE A 278 11.64 15.93 -11.09
C PHE A 278 12.87 15.50 -10.29
N GLY A 279 12.74 15.57 -8.97
CA GLY A 279 13.72 15.08 -8.01
C GLY A 279 13.03 14.21 -6.97
N ASN A 280 13.65 13.11 -6.57
CA ASN A 280 13.14 12.23 -5.52
C ASN A 280 14.24 11.98 -4.50
N LEU A 281 13.95 12.19 -3.22
CA LEU A 281 14.84 11.91 -2.10
C LEU A 281 14.14 10.94 -1.16
N ALA A 282 14.86 9.98 -0.57
CA ALA A 282 14.31 9.17 0.51
C ALA A 282 15.39 8.72 1.51
N VAL A 283 14.99 8.59 2.77
CA VAL A 283 15.76 7.96 3.85
C VAL A 283 14.88 6.91 4.50
N VAL A 284 15.35 5.67 4.45
CA VAL A 284 14.55 4.47 4.71
C VAL A 284 15.33 3.58 5.67
N PRO A 285 14.91 3.46 6.95
CA PRO A 285 15.40 2.38 7.80
C PRO A 285 14.97 1.03 7.25
N LEU A 286 15.93 0.14 7.00
CA LEU A 286 15.69 -1.19 6.46
C LEU A 286 15.52 -2.22 7.58
N GLU A 287 16.31 -2.09 8.65
CA GLU A 287 16.29 -3.01 9.78
C GLU A 287 16.85 -2.33 11.01
N TYR A 288 16.23 -2.59 12.16
CA TYR A 288 16.73 -2.17 13.47
C TYR A 288 17.24 -3.38 14.23
N THR A 289 18.42 -3.26 14.84
CA THR A 289 18.84 -4.27 15.83
C THR A 289 17.94 -4.11 17.05
N SER A 290 17.39 -5.22 17.56
CA SER A 290 16.55 -5.18 18.76
C SER A 290 17.32 -4.63 19.96
N ASP A 291 16.71 -3.72 20.73
CA ASP A 291 17.28 -3.18 21.98
C ASP A 291 17.66 -4.26 23.00
N SER A 292 17.02 -5.43 22.90
CA SER A 292 17.29 -6.57 23.77
C SER A 292 18.30 -7.56 23.21
N SER A 293 18.90 -7.29 22.04
CA SER A 293 19.84 -8.20 21.37
C SER A 293 21.19 -8.31 22.10
N PRO A 294 21.75 -9.53 22.30
CA PRO A 294 21.09 -10.82 22.18
C PRO A 294 20.08 -11.05 23.31
N SER A 295 18.91 -11.61 22.98
CA SER A 295 17.78 -11.75 23.92
C SER A 295 18.14 -12.51 25.20
N GLN A 296 19.07 -13.48 25.09
CA GLN A 296 19.50 -14.36 26.18
C GLN A 296 20.93 -14.05 26.68
N SER A 297 21.42 -12.82 26.50
CA SER A 297 22.74 -12.40 26.99
C SER A 297 22.63 -11.23 27.98
N ARG A 298 23.49 -11.24 29.02
CA ARG A 298 23.71 -10.11 29.94
C ARG A 298 24.48 -8.96 29.28
N VAL A 299 25.28 -9.28 28.26
CA VAL A 299 26.03 -8.29 27.45
C VAL A 299 25.26 -8.07 26.15
N LYS A 300 24.81 -6.84 25.92
CA LYS A 300 24.05 -6.46 24.73
C LYS A 300 24.97 -6.00 23.60
N THR A 301 24.57 -6.25 22.37
CA THR A 301 25.27 -5.76 21.17
C THR A 301 24.91 -4.29 20.92
N PRO A 302 25.86 -3.45 20.47
CA PRO A 302 25.57 -2.09 20.02
C PRO A 302 24.48 -2.08 18.94
N ASN A 303 23.70 -0.99 18.89
CA ASN A 303 22.64 -0.87 17.89
C ASN A 303 23.24 -0.61 16.49
N GLU A 304 23.12 -1.59 15.61
CA GLU A 304 23.64 -1.54 14.24
C GLU A 304 22.46 -1.55 13.26
N ASN A 305 21.99 -0.34 12.92
CA ASN A 305 20.84 -0.16 12.05
C ASN A 305 21.24 -0.19 10.58
N LYS A 306 20.36 -0.75 9.75
CA LYS A 306 20.50 -0.80 8.29
C LYS A 306 19.66 0.31 7.67
N TRP A 307 20.24 1.03 6.71
CA TRP A 307 19.60 2.19 6.10
C TRP A 307 19.78 2.20 4.59
N LEU A 308 18.77 2.70 3.89
CA LEU A 308 18.84 3.12 2.50
C LEU A 308 18.67 4.63 2.46
N SER A 309 19.62 5.31 1.82
CA SER A 309 19.45 6.70 1.41
C SER A 309 19.48 6.77 -0.11
N GLY A 310 18.49 7.43 -0.72
CA GLY A 310 18.37 7.52 -2.17
C GLY A 310 18.13 8.95 -2.64
N ALA A 311 18.74 9.29 -3.76
CA ALA A 311 18.49 10.52 -4.49
C ALA A 311 18.34 10.21 -5.97
N GLN A 312 17.37 10.82 -6.63
CA GLN A 312 17.14 10.67 -8.06
C GLN A 312 16.78 12.03 -8.65
N VAL A 313 17.30 12.31 -9.84
CA VAL A 313 16.91 13.46 -10.65
C VAL A 313 16.52 12.96 -12.03
N GLY A 314 15.50 13.55 -12.62
CA GLY A 314 15.05 13.17 -13.94
C GLY A 314 14.31 14.27 -14.66
N VAL A 315 14.02 13.97 -15.92
CA VAL A 315 13.39 14.86 -16.88
C VAL A 315 12.28 14.11 -17.61
N ASN A 316 11.15 14.79 -17.81
CA ASN A 316 10.14 14.40 -18.78
C ASN A 316 10.21 15.42 -19.92
N TRP A 317 10.44 14.96 -21.14
CA TRP A 317 10.54 15.81 -22.30
C TRP A 317 9.62 15.29 -23.41
N ARG A 318 8.64 16.09 -23.79
CA ARG A 318 7.80 15.87 -24.97
C ARG A 318 8.42 16.65 -26.12
N PHE A 319 9.02 15.94 -27.07
CA PHE A 319 9.66 16.57 -28.22
C PHE A 319 8.63 17.14 -29.21
N ASN A 320 7.51 16.42 -29.34
CA ASN A 320 6.36 16.72 -30.17
C ASN A 320 5.16 15.89 -29.68
N ASP A 321 4.02 15.99 -30.37
CA ASP A 321 2.79 15.28 -30.00
C ASP A 321 2.93 13.75 -30.00
N ASP A 322 3.82 13.22 -30.83
CA ASP A 322 4.01 11.79 -31.02
C ASP A 322 5.13 11.21 -30.17
N ASN A 323 6.08 12.01 -29.68
CA ASN A 323 7.31 11.53 -29.05
C ASN A 323 7.52 12.13 -27.65
N ALA A 324 7.74 11.25 -26.67
CA ALA A 324 8.09 11.64 -25.31
C ALA A 324 9.27 10.81 -24.79
N LEU A 325 10.23 11.46 -24.13
CA LEU A 325 11.34 10.84 -23.41
C LEU A 325 11.21 11.12 -21.92
N ARG A 326 11.35 10.09 -21.11
CA ARG A 326 11.61 10.22 -19.68
C ARG A 326 12.96 9.62 -19.36
N ALA A 327 13.81 10.38 -18.68
CA ALA A 327 15.13 9.94 -18.28
C ALA A 327 15.37 10.27 -16.80
N ALA A 328 16.08 9.41 -16.08
CA ALA A 328 16.48 9.69 -14.70
C ALA A 328 17.84 9.07 -14.36
N LEU A 329 18.57 9.78 -13.51
CA LEU A 329 19.78 9.31 -12.85
C LEU A 329 19.49 9.13 -11.37
N GLY A 330 19.82 7.97 -10.82
CA GLY A 330 19.63 7.64 -9.42
C GLY A 330 20.95 7.29 -8.72
N TYR A 331 21.00 7.57 -7.43
CA TYR A 331 22.06 7.15 -6.52
C TYR A 331 21.46 6.62 -5.22
N TYR A 332 21.82 5.39 -4.84
CA TYR A 332 21.28 4.69 -3.68
C TYR A 332 22.40 4.12 -2.82
N ASP A 333 22.52 4.56 -1.57
CA ASP A 333 23.53 4.07 -0.61
C ASP A 333 22.87 3.16 0.42
N PHE A 334 23.27 1.89 0.43
CA PHE A 334 22.81 0.90 1.41
C PHE A 334 23.87 0.74 2.50
N LYS A 335 23.57 1.31 3.66
CA LYS A 335 24.48 1.30 4.81
C LYS A 335 24.20 0.08 5.70
N ASN A 336 25.27 -0.56 6.15
CA ASN A 336 25.24 -1.68 7.11
C ASN A 336 24.52 -2.96 6.65
N ILE A 337 24.27 -3.15 5.35
CA ILE A 337 23.61 -4.37 4.85
C ILE A 337 24.57 -5.54 4.58
N SER A 338 25.88 -5.27 4.47
CA SER A 338 26.89 -6.32 4.31
C SER A 338 27.05 -7.14 5.59
N GLY A 339 27.29 -8.44 5.44
CA GLY A 339 27.67 -9.34 6.52
C GLY A 339 28.92 -8.87 7.26
N ARG A 340 29.00 -9.20 8.54
CA ARG A 340 30.19 -8.97 9.36
C ARG A 340 30.57 -10.28 10.03
N LEU A 341 31.84 -10.68 9.89
CA LEU A 341 32.36 -11.83 10.63
C LEU A 341 32.40 -11.50 12.13
N SER A 342 31.89 -12.41 12.94
CA SER A 342 31.83 -12.25 14.39
C SER A 342 33.22 -12.27 15.01
N SER A 343 33.32 -11.73 16.22
CA SER A 343 34.42 -12.11 17.11
C SER A 343 34.32 -13.61 17.46
N PRO A 344 35.41 -14.27 17.89
CA PRO A 344 35.36 -15.68 18.28
C PRO A 344 34.27 -15.94 19.33
N CYS A 345 33.27 -16.74 18.98
CA CYS A 345 32.14 -17.09 19.85
C CYS A 345 32.17 -18.59 20.23
N ALA A 346 32.24 -18.87 21.54
CA ALA A 346 32.32 -20.24 22.07
C ALA A 346 30.93 -20.80 22.40
N LEU A 347 30.17 -21.23 21.38
CA LEU A 347 28.83 -21.79 21.56
C LEU A 347 28.82 -23.04 22.47
N TYR A 348 29.87 -23.87 22.40
CA TYR A 348 30.03 -25.04 23.27
C TYR A 348 30.13 -24.67 24.77
N ALA A 349 30.58 -23.45 25.08
CA ALA A 349 30.71 -22.93 26.44
C ALA A 349 29.45 -22.18 26.92
N GLY A 350 28.34 -22.29 26.19
CA GLY A 350 27.05 -21.69 26.54
C GLY A 350 26.81 -20.29 25.97
N ALA A 351 27.63 -19.81 25.02
CA ALA A 351 27.31 -18.60 24.29
C ALA A 351 26.00 -18.79 23.49
N VAL A 352 25.06 -17.86 23.65
CA VAL A 352 23.70 -17.95 23.07
C VAL A 352 23.62 -17.49 21.61
N GLY A 353 24.71 -16.96 21.06
CA GLY A 353 24.82 -16.40 19.72
C GLY A 353 26.16 -15.69 19.55
N CYS A 354 26.38 -15.11 18.37
CA CYS A 354 27.59 -14.36 18.05
C CYS A 354 27.25 -12.87 17.84
N ASP A 355 28.21 -11.99 18.06
CA ASP A 355 28.01 -10.53 18.13
C ASP A 355 27.58 -9.88 16.80
N THR A 356 27.74 -10.59 15.68
CA THR A 356 27.35 -10.13 14.33
C THR A 356 26.15 -10.85 13.75
N ASP A 357 25.42 -11.65 14.55
CA ASP A 357 24.20 -12.33 14.08
C ASP A 357 23.13 -11.36 13.55
N TRP A 358 23.17 -10.09 13.94
CA TRP A 358 22.31 -9.02 13.39
C TRP A 358 22.64 -8.67 11.93
N SER A 359 23.84 -9.00 11.44
CA SER A 359 24.28 -8.69 10.07
C SER A 359 23.69 -9.63 9.01
N ARG A 360 22.89 -10.62 9.43
CA ARG A 360 22.03 -11.42 8.54
C ARG A 360 21.02 -10.52 7.84
N PRO A 361 20.74 -10.69 6.54
CA PRO A 361 19.62 -10.02 5.90
C PRO A 361 18.29 -10.49 6.50
N ALA A 362 17.41 -9.55 6.91
CA ALA A 362 16.05 -9.87 7.35
C ALA A 362 15.21 -10.56 6.27
N PHE A 363 15.46 -10.20 5.01
CA PHE A 363 14.88 -10.85 3.84
C PHE A 363 15.97 -11.01 2.79
N MET A 364 15.95 -12.13 2.09
CA MET A 364 16.82 -12.43 0.96
C MET A 364 16.08 -13.36 0.01
N GLN A 365 16.47 -13.29 -1.26
CA GLN A 365 16.00 -14.19 -2.30
C GLN A 365 17.13 -15.16 -2.63
N LYS A 366 17.86 -14.93 -3.73
CA LYS A 366 19.04 -15.70 -4.13
C LYS A 366 19.94 -14.86 -5.04
N GLY A 367 21.14 -15.36 -5.32
CA GLY A 367 22.06 -14.82 -6.33
C GLY A 367 23.21 -13.99 -5.75
N ASN A 368 22.96 -13.10 -4.80
CA ASN A 368 24.04 -12.31 -4.18
C ASN A 368 25.12 -13.22 -3.59
N THR A 369 26.36 -12.73 -3.56
CA THR A 369 27.45 -13.46 -2.92
C THR A 369 27.26 -13.42 -1.41
N LEU A 370 27.35 -14.59 -0.80
CA LEU A 370 27.14 -14.81 0.63
C LEU A 370 28.44 -15.25 1.32
N MET A 371 28.58 -14.83 2.57
CA MET A 371 29.67 -15.23 3.45
C MET A 371 29.13 -15.79 4.76
N LEU A 372 29.88 -16.73 5.35
CA LEU A 372 29.68 -17.16 6.74
C LEU A 372 29.99 -15.99 7.67
N ILE A 373 29.12 -15.75 8.66
CA ILE A 373 29.26 -14.60 9.56
C ILE A 373 29.70 -14.96 10.98
N ARG A 374 29.82 -16.25 11.34
CA ARG A 374 30.23 -16.66 12.69
C ARG A 374 31.63 -17.24 12.70
N ASP A 375 32.50 -16.69 13.54
CA ASP A 375 33.77 -17.29 13.92
C ASP A 375 33.56 -18.14 15.18
N ILE A 376 33.28 -19.43 15.00
CA ILE A 376 32.91 -20.32 16.10
C ILE A 376 34.17 -20.97 16.68
N ALA A 377 34.46 -20.64 17.94
CA ALA A 377 35.57 -21.23 18.66
C ALA A 377 35.32 -22.74 18.90
N ARG A 378 36.30 -23.57 18.55
CA ARG A 378 36.24 -25.02 18.74
C ARG A 378 36.42 -25.37 20.22
N ASN A 379 35.73 -26.41 20.68
CA ASN A 379 35.94 -26.97 22.01
C ASN A 379 37.36 -27.54 22.10
N PRO A 380 38.23 -27.04 23.00
CA PRO A 380 39.60 -27.55 23.12
C PRO A 380 39.67 -29.04 23.49
N LEU A 381 38.64 -29.57 24.16
CA LEU A 381 38.57 -30.97 24.58
C LEU A 381 38.07 -31.91 23.48
N ASP A 382 37.31 -31.39 22.51
CA ASP A 382 36.86 -32.13 21.34
C ASP A 382 36.73 -31.21 20.12
N PRO A 383 37.86 -30.76 19.55
CA PRO A 383 37.82 -29.79 18.45
C PRO A 383 37.15 -30.35 17.20
N ALA A 384 37.35 -31.65 16.93
CA ALA A 384 36.85 -32.32 15.75
C ALA A 384 35.33 -32.43 15.75
N ASN A 385 34.70 -32.71 16.90
CA ASN A 385 33.24 -32.85 17.01
C ASN A 385 32.56 -31.61 17.61
N THR A 386 33.16 -30.42 17.48
CA THR A 386 32.47 -29.18 17.87
C THR A 386 31.50 -28.73 16.77
N PRO A 387 30.19 -28.64 17.02
CA PRO A 387 29.23 -28.10 16.06
C PRO A 387 29.57 -26.66 15.65
N THR A 388 29.36 -26.33 14.38
CA THR A 388 29.53 -24.99 13.81
C THR A 388 28.28 -24.51 13.11
N PRO A 389 27.19 -24.20 13.85
CA PRO A 389 25.98 -23.64 13.26
C PRO A 389 26.24 -22.24 12.70
N GLN A 390 26.24 -22.13 11.38
CA GLN A 390 26.52 -20.91 10.64
C GLN A 390 25.26 -20.20 10.15
N TYR A 391 25.37 -18.88 10.09
CA TYR A 391 24.48 -18.01 9.34
C TYR A 391 25.22 -17.38 8.17
N VAL A 392 24.47 -16.77 7.25
CA VAL A 392 25.04 -16.08 6.09
C VAL A 392 24.64 -14.62 6.01
N GLY A 393 25.58 -13.80 5.56
CA GLY A 393 25.39 -12.39 5.25
C GLY A 393 25.90 -12.03 3.86
N LEU A 394 25.52 -10.86 3.34
CA LEU A 394 25.96 -10.38 2.03
C LEU A 394 27.46 -10.06 2.08
N ALA A 395 28.25 -10.67 1.20
CA ALA A 395 29.69 -10.41 1.14
C ALA A 395 29.98 -9.01 0.57
N SER A 396 29.18 -8.58 -0.41
CA SER A 396 29.31 -7.30 -1.10
C SER A 396 28.72 -6.12 -0.29
N ALA A 397 29.24 -4.93 -0.53
CA ALA A 397 28.62 -3.67 -0.14
C ALA A 397 27.89 -3.07 -1.34
N PHE A 398 26.85 -2.26 -1.10
CA PHE A 398 26.00 -1.76 -2.18
C PHE A 398 25.87 -0.24 -2.15
N ARG A 399 26.34 0.37 -3.24
CA ARG A 399 26.14 1.78 -3.56
C ARG A 399 25.83 1.87 -5.03
N LEU A 400 24.58 2.12 -5.38
CA LEU A 400 24.09 1.96 -6.73
C LEU A 400 24.05 3.30 -7.43
N ALA A 401 24.60 3.37 -8.65
CA ALA A 401 24.28 4.40 -9.62
C ALA A 401 23.35 3.81 -10.68
N THR A 402 22.29 4.53 -11.04
CA THR A 402 21.28 4.05 -11.99
C THR A 402 21.02 5.04 -13.10
N LEU A 403 20.67 4.52 -14.28
CA LEU A 403 20.15 5.25 -15.42
C LEU A 403 18.86 4.58 -15.87
N ASN A 404 17.76 5.30 -15.82
CA ASN A 404 16.46 4.86 -16.31
C ASN A 404 16.08 5.69 -17.53
N LEU A 405 15.66 5.03 -18.61
CA LEU A 405 15.25 5.65 -19.87
C LEU A 405 13.93 5.04 -20.33
N ARG A 406 13.02 5.90 -20.78
CA ARG A 406 11.79 5.51 -21.47
C ARG A 406 11.55 6.44 -22.63
N TRP A 407 11.45 5.89 -23.83
CA TRP A 407 10.99 6.63 -25.00
C TRP A 407 9.68 6.05 -25.48
N ASP A 408 8.67 6.90 -25.58
CA ASP A 408 7.35 6.63 -26.12
C ASP A 408 7.21 7.32 -27.48
N THR A 409 6.81 6.58 -28.51
CA THR A 409 6.46 7.12 -29.82
C THR A 409 5.12 6.59 -30.31
N GLN A 410 4.29 7.46 -30.88
CA GLN A 410 3.10 7.06 -31.63
C GLN A 410 3.51 6.71 -33.07
N LEU A 411 3.19 5.49 -33.54
CA LEU A 411 3.57 5.03 -34.87
C LEU A 411 2.42 5.17 -35.88
N ALA A 412 1.19 4.91 -35.43
CA ALA A 412 -0.04 5.10 -36.19
C ALA A 412 -1.21 5.29 -35.20
N GLN A 413 -2.40 5.66 -35.66
CA GLN A 413 -3.55 5.83 -34.77
C GLN A 413 -3.83 4.55 -33.94
N GLY A 414 -3.72 4.65 -32.61
CA GLY A 414 -3.92 3.51 -31.70
C GLY A 414 -2.74 2.52 -31.59
N ILE A 415 -1.63 2.76 -32.28
CA ILE A 415 -0.42 1.93 -32.25
C ILE A 415 0.77 2.79 -31.81
N GLY A 416 1.28 2.53 -30.62
CA GLY A 416 2.51 3.11 -30.09
C GLY A 416 3.64 2.09 -29.94
N LEU A 417 4.84 2.61 -29.76
CA LEU A 417 6.04 1.88 -29.37
C LEU A 417 6.62 2.55 -28.12
N ARG A 418 6.85 1.75 -27.08
CA ARG A 418 7.63 2.14 -25.90
C ARG A 418 8.92 1.36 -25.86
N LEU A 419 10.04 2.07 -25.71
CA LEU A 419 11.34 1.49 -25.40
C LEU A 419 11.72 1.88 -23.97
N ASP A 420 11.88 0.89 -23.09
CA ASP A 420 12.41 1.06 -21.74
C ASP A 420 13.85 0.54 -21.69
N GLY A 421 14.73 1.28 -21.01
CA GLY A 421 16.11 0.90 -20.72
C GLY A 421 16.43 1.19 -19.26
N ASP A 422 17.11 0.25 -18.62
CA ASP A 422 17.59 0.41 -17.25
C ASP A 422 19.04 -0.09 -17.17
N TYR A 423 19.87 0.67 -16.48
CA TYR A 423 21.26 0.31 -16.21
C TYR A 423 21.59 0.66 -14.76
N ILE A 424 22.10 -0.31 -14.02
CA ILE A 424 22.42 -0.22 -12.60
C ILE A 424 23.86 -0.69 -12.43
N ARG A 425 24.64 0.07 -11.67
CA ARG A 425 26.00 -0.32 -11.31
C ARG A 425 26.26 -0.14 -9.83
N ASN A 426 26.79 -1.20 -9.20
CA ASN A 426 27.24 -1.18 -7.83
C ASN A 426 28.67 -0.62 -7.73
N LEU A 427 28.77 0.65 -7.32
CA LEU A 427 30.02 1.37 -7.12
C LEU A 427 30.82 0.91 -5.90
N ALA A 428 30.23 0.12 -5.00
CA ALA A 428 30.88 -0.41 -3.80
C ALA A 428 31.37 -1.86 -3.97
N TYR A 429 31.23 -2.43 -5.16
CA TYR A 429 31.70 -3.78 -5.46
C TYR A 429 33.23 -3.86 -5.48
N ASP A 430 33.79 -4.74 -4.64
CA ASP A 430 35.22 -5.02 -4.59
C ASP A 430 35.45 -6.47 -4.16
N LYS A 431 35.99 -7.29 -5.07
CA LYS A 431 36.24 -8.72 -4.83
C LYS A 431 37.20 -8.95 -3.67
N GLN A 432 38.29 -8.18 -3.59
CA GLN A 432 39.29 -8.31 -2.53
C GLN A 432 38.69 -7.94 -1.18
N ALA A 433 37.91 -6.85 -1.11
CA ALA A 433 37.22 -6.45 0.11
C ALA A 433 36.21 -7.52 0.57
N MET A 434 35.49 -8.16 -0.35
CA MET A 434 34.57 -9.26 -0.06
C MET A 434 35.31 -10.46 0.58
N PHE A 435 36.42 -10.89 -0.03
CA PHE A 435 37.22 -12.00 0.51
C PHE A 435 37.88 -11.67 1.84
N SER A 436 38.39 -10.45 2.00
CA SER A 436 38.97 -9.98 3.26
C SER A 436 37.92 -9.94 4.38
N ARG A 437 36.72 -9.44 4.10
CA ARG A 437 35.60 -9.40 5.05
C ARG A 437 35.15 -10.80 5.45
N ALA A 438 35.10 -11.71 4.48
CA ALA A 438 34.64 -13.07 4.70
C ALA A 438 35.67 -13.96 5.41
N ASN A 439 36.92 -13.53 5.56
CA ASN A 439 38.02 -14.39 6.00
C ASN A 439 38.05 -15.73 5.23
N ASN A 440 37.93 -15.64 3.89
CA ASN A 440 37.74 -16.77 2.96
C ASN A 440 36.46 -17.61 3.14
N GLY A 441 35.51 -17.18 3.97
CA GLY A 441 34.23 -17.84 4.22
C GLY A 441 33.12 -17.54 3.19
N ILE A 442 33.45 -17.29 1.91
CA ILE A 442 32.44 -17.13 0.85
C ILE A 442 31.91 -18.51 0.45
N VAL A 443 30.59 -18.65 0.32
CA VAL A 443 29.92 -19.96 0.22
C VAL A 443 29.21 -20.25 -1.11
N ASN A 444 29.08 -19.27 -1.99
CA ASN A 444 28.41 -19.44 -3.29
C ASN A 444 29.14 -18.70 -4.42
N ASN A 445 28.58 -18.83 -5.62
CA ASN A 445 29.07 -18.21 -6.85
C ASN A 445 30.48 -18.72 -7.26
N TYR A 446 30.69 -20.02 -7.06
CA TYR A 446 31.80 -20.78 -7.61
C TYR A 446 31.31 -21.70 -8.73
N ASP A 447 32.17 -21.92 -9.73
CA ASP A 447 31.92 -22.93 -10.75
C ASP A 447 32.04 -24.35 -10.15
N ALA A 448 31.30 -25.30 -10.69
CA ALA A 448 31.28 -26.67 -10.19
C ALA A 448 32.66 -27.35 -10.28
N GLY A 449 33.09 -28.00 -9.20
CA GLY A 449 34.27 -28.86 -9.19
C GLY A 449 35.63 -28.18 -8.95
N GLY A 450 35.67 -26.87 -8.70
CA GLY A 450 36.90 -26.14 -8.36
C GLY A 450 37.10 -25.94 -6.85
N THR A 451 38.35 -25.80 -6.41
CA THR A 451 38.66 -25.33 -5.05
C THR A 451 38.15 -23.90 -4.88
N ALA A 452 37.36 -23.64 -3.84
CA ALA A 452 36.88 -22.30 -3.53
C ALA A 452 38.06 -21.35 -3.28
N SER A 453 38.19 -20.34 -4.14
CA SER A 453 39.26 -19.33 -4.08
C SER A 453 38.82 -18.07 -4.82
N ILE A 454 39.54 -16.96 -4.62
CA ILE A 454 39.29 -15.72 -5.36
C ILE A 454 39.41 -15.89 -6.89
N ASN A 455 40.20 -16.86 -7.36
CA ASN A 455 40.42 -17.12 -8.79
C ASN A 455 39.27 -17.94 -9.42
N THR A 456 38.60 -18.78 -8.63
CA THR A 456 37.46 -19.61 -9.08
C THR A 456 36.11 -18.94 -8.81
N PHE A 457 36.10 -17.87 -8.01
CA PHE A 457 34.94 -17.05 -7.74
C PHE A 457 34.46 -16.28 -8.98
N ARG A 458 33.14 -16.22 -9.17
CA ARG A 458 32.48 -15.49 -10.26
C ARG A 458 31.37 -14.62 -9.69
N SER A 459 31.41 -13.34 -9.97
CA SER A 459 30.40 -12.36 -9.57
C SER A 459 30.60 -11.10 -10.42
N GLY A 460 29.67 -10.15 -10.34
CA GLY A 460 29.76 -8.87 -11.03
C GLY A 460 28.90 -7.79 -10.37
N ASP A 461 29.07 -6.56 -10.83
CA ASP A 461 28.59 -5.31 -10.25
C ASP A 461 27.49 -4.63 -11.08
N THR A 462 27.09 -5.22 -12.21
CA THR A 462 26.26 -4.55 -13.21
C THR A 462 24.93 -5.29 -13.43
N ALA A 463 23.84 -4.53 -13.55
CA ALA A 463 22.56 -5.02 -14.02
C ALA A 463 21.99 -4.10 -15.10
N TRP A 464 21.31 -4.66 -16.09
CA TRP A 464 20.64 -3.89 -17.11
C TRP A 464 19.41 -4.62 -17.66
N MET A 465 18.47 -3.84 -18.18
CA MET A 465 17.38 -4.35 -18.99
C MET A 465 17.10 -3.46 -20.19
N VAL A 466 16.60 -4.09 -21.23
CA VAL A 466 15.93 -3.43 -22.34
C VAL A 466 14.58 -4.08 -22.59
N GLN A 467 13.57 -3.28 -22.89
CA GLN A 467 12.23 -3.76 -23.24
C GLN A 467 11.65 -2.92 -24.36
N ALA A 468 11.02 -3.58 -25.33
CA ALA A 468 10.13 -2.97 -26.30
C ALA A 468 8.69 -3.40 -26.03
N THR A 469 7.78 -2.44 -25.98
CA THR A 469 6.33 -2.67 -25.91
C THR A 469 5.68 -2.06 -27.13
N PHE A 470 4.87 -2.84 -27.85
CA PHE A 470 4.20 -2.45 -29.08
C PHE A 470 2.68 -2.59 -28.94
N GLY A 471 1.92 -1.63 -29.46
CA GLY A 471 0.46 -1.55 -29.32
C GLY A 471 0.06 -0.35 -28.46
N ALA A 472 -0.96 -0.49 -27.61
CA ALA A 472 -1.33 0.54 -26.66
C ALA A 472 -0.28 0.64 -25.55
N THR A 473 0.35 1.80 -25.38
CA THR A 473 1.35 2.04 -24.32
C THR A 473 0.74 2.01 -22.91
N GLU A 474 -0.58 2.17 -22.81
CA GLU A 474 -1.40 1.93 -21.63
C GLU A 474 -2.74 1.29 -22.02
N LEU A 475 -3.14 0.24 -21.32
CA LEU A 475 -4.42 -0.46 -21.53
C LEU A 475 -5.54 0.23 -20.73
N ARG A 476 -6.19 1.22 -21.32
CA ARG A 476 -7.27 2.00 -20.72
C ARG A 476 -8.66 1.59 -21.23
N GLU A 477 -8.75 1.24 -22.50
CA GLU A 477 -10.02 1.01 -23.19
C GLU A 477 -10.15 -0.43 -23.69
N LYS A 478 -11.38 -0.91 -23.76
CA LYS A 478 -11.71 -2.22 -24.31
C LYS A 478 -11.16 -2.38 -25.74
N GLY A 479 -10.56 -3.54 -26.02
CA GLY A 479 -10.01 -3.88 -27.33
C GLY A 479 -8.57 -3.39 -27.55
N GLN A 480 -8.05 -2.55 -26.65
CA GLN A 480 -6.62 -2.22 -26.66
C GLN A 480 -5.79 -3.46 -26.32
N TRP A 481 -4.65 -3.57 -26.97
CA TRP A 481 -3.72 -4.69 -26.80
C TRP A 481 -2.30 -4.16 -26.76
N GLN A 482 -1.42 -4.94 -26.14
CA GLN A 482 0.02 -4.69 -26.20
C GLN A 482 0.76 -6.02 -26.25
N ALA A 483 1.88 -6.02 -26.95
CA ALA A 483 2.88 -7.09 -26.93
C ALA A 483 4.19 -6.52 -26.40
N LEU A 484 4.93 -7.31 -25.63
CA LEU A 484 6.22 -6.91 -25.07
C LEU A 484 7.28 -7.97 -25.31
N LEU A 485 8.50 -7.51 -25.54
CA LEU A 485 9.71 -8.32 -25.60
C LEU A 485 10.79 -7.59 -24.81
N GLY A 486 11.46 -8.29 -23.91
CA GLY A 486 12.57 -7.70 -23.17
C GLY A 486 13.64 -8.71 -22.80
N TYR A 487 14.76 -8.18 -22.34
CA TYR A 487 15.90 -8.93 -21.86
C TYR A 487 16.41 -8.28 -20.57
N LYS A 488 16.73 -9.11 -19.58
CA LYS A 488 17.35 -8.71 -18.31
C LYS A 488 18.69 -9.43 -18.16
N HIS A 489 19.66 -8.72 -17.61
CA HIS A 489 20.93 -9.27 -17.14
C HIS A 489 21.23 -8.65 -15.78
N ILE A 490 21.34 -9.46 -14.73
CA ILE A 490 21.57 -9.01 -13.36
C ILE A 490 22.73 -9.84 -12.82
N GLU A 491 23.91 -9.24 -12.69
CA GLU A 491 25.05 -9.92 -12.08
C GLU A 491 24.84 -10.12 -10.57
N ALA A 492 25.57 -11.07 -9.98
CA ALA A 492 25.37 -11.52 -8.60
C ALA A 492 25.32 -10.37 -7.59
N ASP A 493 26.24 -9.40 -7.64
CA ASP A 493 26.35 -8.33 -6.64
C ASP A 493 26.11 -6.94 -7.25
N ALA A 494 25.29 -6.87 -8.30
CA ALA A 494 24.86 -5.62 -8.93
C ALA A 494 23.88 -4.79 -8.09
N LEU A 495 23.03 -5.47 -7.32
CA LEU A 495 22.02 -4.87 -6.43
C LEU A 495 21.66 -5.86 -5.30
N PRO A 496 21.11 -5.41 -4.17
CA PRO A 496 20.64 -6.31 -3.13
C PRO A 496 19.43 -7.14 -3.62
N ASP A 497 19.52 -8.46 -3.49
CA ASP A 497 18.52 -9.44 -3.92
C ASP A 497 17.20 -9.33 -3.17
N ALA A 498 17.19 -8.68 -2.02
CA ALA A 498 16.03 -8.56 -1.15
C ALA A 498 14.88 -7.73 -1.76
N TYR A 499 15.16 -6.86 -2.74
CA TYR A 499 14.25 -5.77 -3.09
C TYR A 499 13.72 -5.82 -4.53
N ASN A 500 14.28 -6.67 -5.39
CA ASN A 500 13.90 -6.74 -6.81
C ASN A 500 12.74 -7.71 -7.09
N ASP A 501 12.25 -7.70 -8.34
CA ASP A 501 11.11 -8.51 -8.79
C ASP A 501 11.24 -9.99 -8.42
N PRO A 502 10.23 -10.62 -7.79
CA PRO A 502 10.26 -12.03 -7.41
C PRO A 502 9.87 -13.00 -8.54
N ASN A 503 9.54 -12.51 -9.74
CA ASN A 503 9.00 -13.35 -10.82
C ASN A 503 10.09 -13.78 -11.81
N PHE A 504 10.91 -12.84 -12.29
CA PHE A 504 12.00 -13.15 -13.23
C PHE A 504 13.04 -14.05 -12.56
N HIS A 505 13.30 -15.22 -13.15
CA HIS A 505 14.15 -16.26 -12.55
C HIS A 505 13.69 -16.72 -11.15
N LEU A 506 12.44 -16.49 -10.76
CA LEU A 506 11.92 -16.63 -9.39
C LEU A 506 12.68 -15.78 -8.36
N GLY A 507 13.09 -14.58 -8.77
CA GLY A 507 13.60 -13.54 -7.90
C GLY A 507 15.10 -13.57 -7.61
N GLY A 508 15.59 -12.46 -7.08
CA GLY A 508 16.98 -12.25 -6.73
C GLY A 508 17.88 -11.86 -7.90
N THR A 509 19.19 -12.02 -7.73
CA THR A 509 20.22 -11.61 -8.71
C THR A 509 20.89 -12.82 -9.36
N ASN A 510 22.03 -12.59 -10.05
CA ASN A 510 22.76 -13.60 -10.82
C ASN A 510 21.94 -14.22 -11.96
N ALA A 511 20.97 -13.50 -12.52
CA ALA A 511 20.06 -14.03 -13.53
C ALA A 511 20.15 -13.25 -14.85
N ARG A 512 20.05 -13.96 -15.97
CA ARG A 512 19.90 -13.37 -17.30
C ARG A 512 18.92 -14.14 -18.16
N GLY A 513 18.25 -13.46 -19.09
CA GLY A 513 17.20 -14.09 -19.85
C GLY A 513 16.30 -13.14 -20.60
N TYR A 514 15.49 -13.71 -21.49
CA TYR A 514 14.47 -12.98 -22.23
C TYR A 514 13.10 -13.19 -21.60
N TYR A 515 12.21 -12.26 -21.84
CA TYR A 515 10.80 -12.43 -21.54
C TYR A 515 9.95 -11.86 -22.66
N VAL A 516 8.86 -12.54 -22.95
CA VAL A 516 7.88 -12.16 -23.95
C VAL A 516 6.51 -12.20 -23.32
N GLY A 517 5.65 -11.27 -23.69
CA GLY A 517 4.31 -11.25 -23.15
C GLY A 517 3.37 -10.43 -24.00
N GLY A 518 2.11 -10.44 -23.59
CA GLY A 518 1.08 -9.61 -24.17
C GLY A 518 -0.08 -9.45 -23.23
N ALA A 519 -0.89 -8.44 -23.49
CA ALA A 519 -2.09 -8.17 -22.73
C ALA A 519 -3.19 -7.62 -23.64
N TYR A 520 -4.43 -7.89 -23.26
CA TYR A 520 -5.62 -7.50 -24.00
C TYR A 520 -6.68 -6.99 -23.02
N ALA A 521 -7.15 -5.77 -23.24
CA ALA A 521 -8.20 -5.14 -22.44
C ALA A 521 -9.57 -5.70 -22.81
N LEU A 522 -10.20 -6.39 -21.87
CA LEU A 522 -11.55 -6.94 -22.02
C LEU A 522 -12.63 -5.90 -21.75
N ASP A 523 -12.34 -4.97 -20.85
CA ASP A 523 -13.21 -3.86 -20.45
C ASP A 523 -12.35 -2.70 -19.93
N ALA A 524 -13.00 -1.57 -19.61
CA ALA A 524 -12.38 -0.50 -18.86
C ALA A 524 -11.78 -1.08 -17.56
N ARG A 525 -10.47 -0.89 -17.39
CA ARG A 525 -9.70 -1.32 -16.20
C ARG A 525 -9.69 -2.83 -15.96
N SER A 526 -10.06 -3.67 -16.92
CA SER A 526 -9.99 -5.14 -16.80
C SER A 526 -9.31 -5.75 -18.02
N TRP A 527 -8.25 -6.53 -17.79
CA TRP A 527 -7.44 -7.09 -18.86
C TRP A 527 -6.92 -8.49 -18.54
N ILE A 528 -6.68 -9.28 -19.59
CA ILE A 528 -5.94 -10.53 -19.50
C ILE A 528 -4.50 -10.26 -19.94
N SER A 529 -3.53 -10.86 -19.27
CA SER A 529 -2.13 -10.83 -19.67
C SER A 529 -1.47 -12.20 -19.59
N GLY A 530 -0.60 -12.49 -20.55
CA GLY A 530 0.27 -13.65 -20.56
C GLY A 530 1.73 -13.22 -20.63
N LYS A 531 2.60 -13.86 -19.84
CA LYS A 531 4.04 -13.59 -19.85
C LYS A 531 4.83 -14.89 -19.70
N TRP A 532 5.79 -15.10 -20.59
CA TRP A 532 6.81 -16.14 -20.51
C TRP A 532 8.15 -15.49 -20.20
N MET A 533 8.83 -15.97 -19.16
CA MET A 533 10.17 -15.53 -18.77
C MET A 533 11.09 -16.75 -18.83
N ALA A 534 12.12 -16.70 -19.67
CA ALA A 534 13.12 -17.75 -19.76
C ALA A 534 14.44 -17.22 -19.23
N ALA A 535 14.90 -17.75 -18.09
CA ALA A 535 16.06 -17.21 -17.38
C ALA A 535 17.02 -18.32 -16.94
N LYS A 536 18.29 -17.94 -16.82
CA LYS A 536 19.36 -18.79 -16.31
C LYS A 536 20.38 -17.97 -15.53
N GLU A 537 21.19 -18.65 -14.73
CA GLU A 537 22.27 -17.99 -14.01
C GLU A 537 23.25 -17.29 -14.97
N VAL A 538 23.80 -16.16 -14.52
CA VAL A 538 24.92 -15.49 -15.19
C VAL A 538 26.19 -16.31 -15.00
N SER A 539 26.44 -16.77 -13.76
CA SER A 539 27.64 -17.51 -13.37
C SER A 539 27.39 -18.50 -12.22
N GLY A 540 28.33 -19.40 -11.97
CA GLY A 540 28.24 -20.39 -10.90
C GLY A 540 27.46 -21.65 -11.29
N ALA A 541 26.93 -22.35 -10.29
CA ALA A 541 26.21 -23.61 -10.49
C ALA A 541 25.00 -23.42 -11.43
N PRO A 542 24.79 -24.32 -12.42
CA PRO A 542 23.69 -24.16 -13.37
C PRO A 542 22.32 -24.10 -12.67
N LEU A 543 21.57 -23.02 -12.90
CA LEU A 543 20.16 -22.93 -12.55
C LEU A 543 19.44 -22.18 -13.68
N SER A 544 18.53 -22.87 -14.36
CA SER A 544 17.70 -22.35 -15.45
C SER A 544 16.25 -22.58 -15.09
N ILE A 545 15.47 -21.51 -15.09
CA ILE A 545 14.09 -21.48 -14.64
C ILE A 545 13.27 -20.70 -15.65
N ASP A 546 12.29 -21.37 -16.24
CA ASP A 546 11.29 -20.73 -17.07
C ASP A 546 10.00 -20.54 -16.27
N VAL A 547 9.41 -19.37 -16.35
CA VAL A 547 8.18 -19.02 -15.63
C VAL A 547 7.14 -18.54 -16.63
N PHE A 548 6.00 -19.23 -16.66
CA PHE A 548 4.82 -18.83 -17.39
C PHE A 548 3.76 -18.30 -16.44
N GLN A 549 3.20 -17.14 -16.74
CA GLN A 549 2.12 -16.52 -16.00
C GLN A 549 0.98 -16.14 -16.94
N LEU A 550 -0.23 -16.55 -16.59
CA LEU A 550 -1.48 -16.11 -17.19
C LEU A 550 -2.30 -15.42 -16.10
N GLU A 551 -2.72 -14.19 -16.36
CA GLU A 551 -3.33 -13.33 -15.35
C GLU A 551 -4.61 -12.70 -15.88
N PHE A 552 -5.62 -12.62 -15.02
CA PHE A 552 -6.75 -11.72 -15.17
C PHE A 552 -6.62 -10.63 -14.11
N ASN A 553 -6.63 -9.39 -14.55
CA ASN A 553 -6.36 -8.22 -13.72
C ASN A 553 -7.53 -7.25 -13.78
N THR A 554 -7.78 -6.58 -12.66
CA THR A 554 -8.73 -5.47 -12.58
C THR A 554 -8.29 -4.46 -11.52
N GLY A 555 -8.69 -3.21 -11.67
CA GLY A 555 -8.44 -2.17 -10.67
C GLY A 555 -9.53 -1.08 -10.67
N PHE A 556 -9.67 -0.38 -9.55
CA PHE A 556 -10.68 0.67 -9.38
C PHE A 556 -10.20 1.87 -8.59
#